data_AF-A0A7X7HDI7-F1
#
_entry.id   AF-A0A7X7HDI7-F1
#
_cell.length_a   1.000
_cell.length_b   1.000
_cell.length_c   1.000
_cell.angle_alpha   90.00
_cell.angle_beta   90.00
_cell.angle_gamma   90.00
#
_symmetry.space_group_name_H-M   'P 1'
#
loop_
_entity.id
_entity.type
_entity.pdbx_description
1 polymer ?
#
loop_
_entity_poly.entity_id
_entity_poly.type
_entity_poly.pdbx_seq_one_letter_code
_entity_poly.pdbx_strand_id
1 'polypeptide(L)'
;LAQAITAGRAIGREIAPELNSTPWAESGPVIERGLDRLHAAYGHLHWVHVLNNAATIALALEAGGGDHLRSVALGVMTGWDTDSVGATIGAVTGALGGPAAVPQQIARQIGGVLHTSLPGGDTRLIDELVDQTLTLRGQMKETSR
;
A
#
# COMPACT_ATOMS: atom_id res chain seq x y z
N LEU A 1 7.66 -9.52 -13.30
CA LEU A 1 6.92 -9.28 -12.04
C LEU A 1 7.61 -9.88 -10.82
N ALA A 2 7.78 -11.20 -10.70
CA ALA A 2 8.38 -11.83 -9.53
C ALA A 2 9.77 -11.27 -9.14
N GLN A 3 10.63 -11.00 -10.13
CA GLN A 3 11.94 -10.36 -9.90
C GLN A 3 11.82 -8.97 -9.26
N ALA A 4 10.84 -8.16 -9.68
CA ALA A 4 10.61 -6.82 -9.14
C ALA A 4 10.15 -6.88 -7.68
N ILE A 5 9.23 -7.79 -7.37
CA ILE A 5 8.80 -8.06 -5.99
C ILE A 5 10.00 -8.50 -5.14
N THR A 6 10.80 -9.45 -5.62
CA THR A 6 11.99 -9.93 -4.91
C THR A 6 12.99 -8.80 -4.65
N ALA A 7 13.25 -7.95 -5.63
CA ALA A 7 14.13 -6.79 -5.50
C ALA A 7 13.60 -5.80 -4.46
N GLY A 8 12.31 -5.42 -4.54
CA GLY A 8 11.67 -4.55 -3.58
C GLY A 8 11.77 -5.07 -2.14
N ARG A 9 11.42 -6.35 -1.93
CA ARG A 9 11.56 -6.99 -0.61
C ARG A 9 13.01 -7.01 -0.12
N ALA A 10 13.97 -7.25 -1.00
CA ALA A 10 15.38 -7.26 -0.62
C ALA A 10 15.86 -5.87 -0.15
N ILE A 11 15.51 -4.82 -0.88
CA ILE A 11 15.82 -3.44 -0.49
C ILE A 11 15.12 -3.09 0.83
N GLY A 12 13.83 -3.44 0.96
CA GLY A 12 13.06 -3.24 2.18
C GLY A 12 13.69 -3.90 3.40
N ARG A 13 14.12 -5.17 3.28
CA ARG A 13 14.84 -5.89 4.35
C ARG A 13 16.16 -5.24 4.72
N GLU A 14 16.87 -4.67 3.76
CA GLU A 14 18.16 -4.04 4.00
C GLU A 14 18.01 -2.77 4.82
N ILE A 15 17.02 -1.94 4.51
CA ILE A 15 16.81 -0.66 5.22
C ILE A 15 16.03 -0.83 6.53
N ALA A 16 15.24 -1.90 6.68
CA ALA A 16 14.33 -2.08 7.82
C ALA A 16 15.00 -2.01 9.20
N PRO A 17 16.17 -2.65 9.46
CA PRO A 17 16.78 -2.60 10.79
C PRO A 17 17.15 -1.17 11.22
N GLU A 18 17.77 -0.41 10.32
CA GLU A 18 18.16 0.98 10.59
C GLU A 18 16.92 1.88 10.70
N LEU A 19 15.94 1.69 9.81
CA LEU A 19 14.68 2.43 9.84
C LEU A 19 13.85 2.13 11.12
N ASN A 20 14.06 0.97 11.74
CA ASN A 20 13.43 0.60 13.02
C ASN A 20 14.16 1.20 14.23
N SER A 21 15.47 1.45 14.13
CA SER A 21 16.26 2.05 15.20
C SER A 21 16.33 3.59 15.13
N THR A 22 16.00 4.18 13.98
CA THR A 22 16.09 5.62 13.75
C THR A 22 14.73 6.29 13.98
N PRO A 23 14.64 7.39 14.73
CA PRO A 23 13.41 8.17 14.83
C PRO A 23 12.88 8.54 13.44
N TRP A 24 11.56 8.48 13.24
CA TRP A 24 10.97 8.73 11.92
C TRP A 24 11.35 10.09 11.31
N ALA A 25 11.43 11.13 12.15
CA ALA A 25 11.83 12.48 11.74
C ALA A 25 13.27 12.56 11.20
N GLU A 26 14.13 11.60 11.55
CA GLU A 26 15.53 11.52 11.14
C GLU A 26 15.76 10.41 10.09
N SER A 27 14.71 9.70 9.70
CA SER A 27 14.79 8.54 8.82
C SER A 27 14.98 8.88 7.34
N GLY A 28 14.93 10.16 6.96
CA GLY A 28 15.06 10.64 5.59
C GLY A 28 16.22 9.99 4.82
N PRO A 29 17.46 10.02 5.32
CA PRO A 29 18.60 9.40 4.65
C PRO A 29 18.48 7.88 4.46
N VAL A 30 17.82 7.17 5.38
CA VAL A 30 17.62 5.71 5.29
C VAL A 30 16.60 5.38 4.21
N ILE A 31 15.53 6.17 4.16
CA ILE A 31 14.47 6.05 3.16
C ILE A 31 15.04 6.36 1.78
N GLU A 32 15.73 7.51 1.62
CA GLU A 32 16.36 7.95 0.37
C GLU A 32 17.27 6.86 -0.21
N ARG A 33 18.12 6.22 0.58
CA ARG A 33 18.96 5.11 0.10
C ARG A 33 18.15 3.95 -0.49
N GLY A 34 17.02 3.61 0.12
CA GLY A 34 16.11 2.59 -0.41
C GLY A 34 15.46 3.01 -1.73
N LEU A 35 14.99 4.26 -1.78
CA LEU A 35 14.33 4.84 -2.96
C LEU A 35 15.31 5.01 -4.13
N ASP A 36 16.53 5.47 -3.87
CA ASP A 36 17.60 5.62 -4.87
C ASP A 36 17.91 4.29 -5.55
N ARG A 37 17.91 3.19 -4.79
CA ARG A 37 18.12 1.85 -5.34
C ARG A 37 16.95 1.37 -6.19
N LEU A 38 15.71 1.68 -5.79
CA LEU A 38 14.54 1.42 -6.62
C LEU A 38 14.62 2.21 -7.94
N HIS A 39 14.94 3.50 -7.85
CA HIS A 39 15.05 4.40 -9.00
C HIS A 39 16.20 4.02 -9.92
N ALA A 40 17.35 3.60 -9.39
CA ALA A 40 18.45 3.07 -10.20
C ALA A 40 18.05 1.81 -10.96
N ALA A 41 17.26 0.92 -10.34
CA ALA A 41 16.84 -0.33 -10.96
C ALA A 41 15.70 -0.17 -11.97
N TYR A 42 14.74 0.74 -11.70
CA TYR A 42 13.47 0.79 -12.44
C TYR A 42 13.07 2.18 -12.96
N GLY A 43 13.84 3.24 -12.68
CA GLY A 43 13.51 4.61 -13.06
C GLY A 43 13.53 4.91 -14.56
N HIS A 44 14.02 3.97 -15.37
CA HIS A 44 13.94 4.03 -16.83
C HIS A 44 12.55 3.63 -17.38
N LEU A 45 11.67 3.08 -16.54
CA LEU A 45 10.31 2.71 -16.90
C LEU A 45 9.36 3.91 -16.76
N HIS A 46 8.23 3.85 -17.45
CA HIS A 46 7.17 4.83 -17.27
C HIS A 46 6.69 4.81 -15.81
N TRP A 47 6.34 5.97 -15.24
CA TRP A 47 6.06 6.09 -13.81
C TRP A 47 4.89 5.21 -13.32
N VAL A 48 3.90 4.89 -14.16
CA VAL A 48 2.83 3.89 -13.84
C VAL A 48 3.17 2.43 -14.17
N HIS A 49 4.41 2.11 -14.52
CA HIS A 49 4.73 0.77 -14.98
C HIS A 49 4.62 -0.26 -13.85
N VAL A 50 4.15 -1.46 -14.18
CA VAL A 50 3.83 -2.49 -13.17
C VAL A 50 5.05 -2.95 -12.37
N LEU A 51 6.24 -2.93 -12.97
CA LEU A 51 7.45 -3.44 -12.34
C LEU A 51 7.99 -2.51 -11.24
N ASN A 52 8.13 -1.20 -11.50
CA ASN A 52 8.55 -0.25 -10.48
C ASN A 52 7.51 -0.20 -9.35
N ASN A 53 6.22 -0.16 -9.68
CA ASN A 53 5.15 -0.14 -8.68
C ASN A 53 5.13 -1.41 -7.81
N ALA A 54 5.30 -2.60 -8.41
CA ALA A 54 5.39 -3.85 -7.65
C ALA A 54 6.62 -3.92 -6.74
N ALA A 55 7.77 -3.39 -7.19
CA ALA A 55 8.96 -3.30 -6.35
C ALA A 55 8.77 -2.31 -5.19
N THR A 56 8.13 -1.16 -5.45
CA THR A 56 7.80 -0.16 -4.42
C THR A 56 6.87 -0.74 -3.35
N ILE A 57 5.77 -1.39 -3.76
CA ILE A 57 4.82 -2.03 -2.82
C ILE A 57 5.55 -3.05 -1.96
N ALA A 58 6.40 -3.88 -2.57
CA ALA A 58 7.18 -4.89 -1.88
C ALA A 58 8.18 -4.29 -0.87
N LEU A 59 8.89 -3.21 -1.24
CA LEU A 59 9.79 -2.49 -0.33
C LEU A 59 9.02 -1.92 0.85
N ALA A 60 7.92 -1.21 0.57
CA ALA A 60 7.13 -0.51 1.57
C ALA A 60 6.52 -1.47 2.60
N LEU A 61 5.97 -2.61 2.17
CA LEU A 61 5.43 -3.62 3.06
C LEU A 61 6.51 -4.28 3.93
N GLU A 62 7.71 -4.51 3.38
CA GLU A 62 8.79 -5.15 4.11
C GLU A 62 9.46 -4.18 5.12
N ALA A 63 9.75 -2.93 4.71
CA ALA A 63 10.37 -1.91 5.57
C ALA A 63 9.39 -1.21 6.53
N GLY A 64 8.10 -1.23 6.21
CA GLY A 64 7.03 -0.73 7.06
C GLY A 64 6.69 -1.65 8.23
N GLY A 65 7.08 -2.92 8.18
CA GLY A 65 7.00 -3.83 9.33
C GLY A 65 5.57 -4.06 9.88
N GLY A 66 4.55 -3.89 9.03
CA GLY A 66 3.14 -3.99 9.42
C GLY A 66 2.52 -2.71 9.96
N ASP A 67 3.29 -1.64 10.15
CA ASP A 67 2.75 -0.31 10.48
C ASP A 67 2.08 0.30 9.24
N HIS A 68 0.79 0.60 9.35
CA HIS A 68 -0.04 1.08 8.24
C HIS A 68 0.46 2.41 7.66
N LEU A 69 0.63 3.42 8.51
CA LEU A 69 0.97 4.77 8.06
C LEU A 69 2.39 4.82 7.51
N ARG A 70 3.33 4.17 8.19
CA ARG A 70 4.72 4.04 7.75
C ARG A 70 4.82 3.33 6.40
N SER A 71 4.12 2.21 6.23
CA SER A 71 4.13 1.48 4.95
C SER A 71 3.58 2.34 3.81
N VAL A 72 2.42 2.99 4.01
CA VAL A 72 1.83 3.87 2.99
C VAL A 72 2.76 5.04 2.67
N ALA A 73 3.35 5.68 3.69
CA ALA A 73 4.29 6.79 3.51
C ALA A 73 5.51 6.38 2.66
N LEU A 74 6.11 5.22 2.91
CA LEU A 74 7.23 4.70 2.10
C LEU A 74 6.86 4.55 0.62
N GLY A 75 5.66 4.01 0.35
CA GLY A 75 5.15 3.88 -1.01
C GLY A 75 4.96 5.24 -1.69
N VAL A 76 4.31 6.18 -1.01
CA VAL A 76 4.04 7.55 -1.52
C VAL A 76 5.33 8.33 -1.75
N MET A 77 6.30 8.27 -0.83
CA MET A 77 7.59 8.97 -0.95
C MET A 77 8.41 8.52 -2.16
N THR A 78 8.10 7.36 -2.76
CA THR A 78 8.77 6.91 -3.98
C THR A 78 8.44 7.79 -5.19
N GLY A 79 7.32 8.51 -5.18
CA GLY A 79 7.00 9.57 -6.14
C GLY A 79 6.52 9.11 -7.53
N TRP A 80 6.29 7.81 -7.74
CA TRP A 80 5.70 7.26 -8.96
C TRP A 80 4.16 7.24 -8.87
N ASP A 81 3.51 6.08 -9.01
CA ASP A 81 2.06 5.89 -8.99
C ASP A 81 1.50 5.89 -7.56
N THR A 82 1.56 7.06 -6.91
CA THR A 82 1.36 7.18 -5.44
C THR A 82 -0.04 6.80 -4.97
N ASP A 83 -1.07 7.02 -5.78
CA ASP A 83 -2.45 6.63 -5.50
C ASP A 83 -2.62 5.11 -5.58
N SER A 84 -2.24 4.46 -6.68
CA SER A 84 -2.41 3.01 -6.82
C SER A 84 -1.51 2.22 -5.86
N VAL A 85 -0.25 2.66 -5.70
CA VAL A 85 0.70 2.06 -4.75
C VAL A 85 0.21 2.25 -3.32
N GLY A 86 -0.19 3.47 -2.94
CA GLY A 86 -0.71 3.79 -1.62
C GLY A 86 -1.97 3.00 -1.30
N ALA A 87 -2.93 2.92 -2.22
CA ALA A 87 -4.15 2.14 -2.08
C ALA A 87 -3.85 0.65 -1.89
N THR A 88 -2.90 0.09 -2.65
CA THR A 88 -2.52 -1.33 -2.53
C THR A 88 -1.88 -1.64 -1.18
N ILE A 89 -0.92 -0.81 -0.75
CA ILE A 89 -0.25 -0.97 0.55
C ILE A 89 -1.25 -0.80 1.71
N GLY A 90 -2.12 0.20 1.61
CA GLY A 90 -3.16 0.48 2.59
C GLY A 90 -4.16 -0.68 2.72
N ALA A 91 -4.58 -1.26 1.59
CA ALA A 91 -5.46 -2.43 1.60
C ALA A 91 -4.80 -3.64 2.27
N VAL A 92 -3.52 -3.92 1.97
CA VAL A 92 -2.79 -5.05 2.59
C VAL A 92 -2.60 -4.84 4.09
N THR A 93 -2.10 -3.69 4.50
CA THR A 93 -1.83 -3.40 5.92
C THR A 93 -3.12 -3.27 6.73
N GLY A 94 -4.18 -2.69 6.16
CA GLY A 94 -5.50 -2.63 6.78
C GLY A 94 -6.16 -4.00 6.91
N ALA A 95 -6.00 -4.88 5.92
CA ALA A 95 -6.52 -6.25 6.01
C ALA A 95 -5.78 -7.09 7.08
N LEU A 96 -4.46 -6.90 7.22
CA LEU A 96 -3.65 -7.61 8.19
C LEU A 96 -3.85 -7.09 9.63
N GLY A 97 -3.98 -5.77 9.79
CA GLY A 97 -4.11 -5.13 11.10
C GLY A 97 -5.54 -4.86 11.57
N GLY A 98 -6.52 -5.07 10.69
CA GLY A 98 -7.93 -4.75 10.94
C GLY A 98 -8.21 -3.24 11.01
N PRO A 99 -9.46 -2.85 11.34
CA PRO A 99 -9.88 -1.44 11.38
C PRO A 99 -9.04 -0.57 12.31
N ALA A 100 -8.51 -1.14 13.41
CA ALA A 100 -7.71 -0.41 14.39
C ALA A 100 -6.31 -0.04 13.88
N ALA A 101 -5.82 -0.67 12.81
CA ALA A 101 -4.51 -0.33 12.23
C ALA A 101 -4.55 0.95 11.37
N VAL A 102 -5.74 1.36 10.91
CA VAL A 102 -5.89 2.60 10.13
C VAL A 102 -6.07 3.78 11.10
N PRO A 103 -5.19 4.81 11.06
CA PRO A 103 -5.31 5.96 11.95
C PRO A 103 -6.67 6.66 11.78
N GLN A 104 -7.38 6.86 12.89
CA GLN A 104 -8.74 7.41 12.86
C GLN A 104 -8.79 8.81 12.23
N GLN A 105 -7.72 9.60 12.37
CA GLN A 105 -7.61 10.92 11.73
C GLN A 105 -7.69 10.81 10.20
N ILE A 106 -7.05 9.80 9.61
CA ILE A 106 -7.05 9.57 8.15
C ILE A 106 -8.42 9.03 7.73
N ALA A 107 -8.93 8.02 8.44
CA ALA A 107 -10.25 7.44 8.13
C ALA A 107 -11.37 8.51 8.17
N ARG A 108 -11.33 9.43 9.15
CA ARG A 108 -12.28 10.54 9.25
C ARG A 108 -12.19 11.52 8.08
N GLN A 109 -11.01 11.76 7.51
CA GLN A 109 -10.84 12.64 6.35
C GLN A 109 -11.43 12.04 5.07
N ILE A 110 -11.39 10.71 4.93
CA ILE A 110 -12.02 10.00 3.80
C ILE A 110 -13.56 10.03 3.93
N GLY A 111 -14.08 10.04 5.16
CA GLY A 111 -15.52 10.21 5.43
C GLY A 111 -16.39 9.01 5.02
N GLY A 112 -15.78 7.89 4.64
CA GLY A 112 -16.51 6.67 4.26
C GLY A 112 -17.26 6.75 2.93
N VAL A 113 -17.02 7.79 2.13
CA VAL A 113 -17.71 8.05 0.86
C VAL A 113 -16.74 7.89 -0.30
N LEU A 114 -17.11 7.09 -1.29
CA LEU A 114 -16.40 6.91 -2.55
C LEU A 114 -17.19 7.56 -3.68
N HIS A 115 -16.58 8.53 -4.35
CA HIS A 115 -17.11 9.06 -5.61
C HIS A 115 -16.57 8.25 -6.79
N THR A 116 -17.42 7.89 -7.74
CA THR A 116 -17.06 7.00 -8.85
C THR A 116 -17.88 7.30 -10.11
N SER A 117 -17.33 7.01 -11.28
CA SER A 117 -18.04 7.04 -12.56
C SER A 117 -18.59 5.66 -12.97
N LEU A 118 -18.41 4.64 -12.13
CA LEU A 118 -18.90 3.30 -12.40
C LEU A 118 -20.45 3.24 -12.36
N PRO A 119 -21.08 2.33 -13.10
CA PRO A 119 -22.54 2.19 -13.09
C PRO A 119 -23.13 2.00 -11.68
N GLY A 120 -24.34 2.52 -11.49
CA GLY A 120 -25.10 2.38 -10.24
C GLY A 120 -24.96 3.54 -9.24
N GLY A 121 -24.64 4.74 -9.73
CA GLY A 121 -24.58 5.98 -8.95
C GLY A 121 -23.19 6.59 -8.92
N ASP A 122 -23.12 7.91 -8.71
CA ASP A 122 -21.88 8.69 -8.65
C ASP A 122 -21.17 8.61 -7.28
N THR A 123 -21.85 8.03 -6.30
CA THR A 123 -21.44 7.98 -4.90
C THR A 123 -21.77 6.61 -4.30
N ARG A 124 -20.84 6.05 -3.54
CA ARG A 124 -20.98 4.76 -2.81
C ARG A 124 -20.48 4.92 -1.38
N LEU A 125 -21.12 4.25 -0.42
CA LEU A 125 -20.58 4.17 0.94
C LEU A 125 -19.62 2.98 1.04
N ILE A 126 -18.48 3.17 1.70
CA ILE A 126 -17.48 2.10 1.87
C ILE A 126 -18.09 0.92 2.64
N ASP A 127 -18.91 1.19 3.66
CA ASP A 127 -19.58 0.15 4.45
C ASP A 127 -20.55 -0.68 3.60
N GLU A 128 -21.29 -0.05 2.68
CA GLU A 128 -22.16 -0.78 1.73
C GLU A 128 -21.35 -1.72 0.82
N LEU A 129 -20.18 -1.25 0.35
CA LEU A 129 -19.28 -2.07 -0.47
C LEU A 129 -18.71 -3.25 0.32
N VAL A 130 -18.42 -3.05 1.61
CA VAL A 130 -17.97 -4.13 2.52
C VAL A 130 -19.09 -5.16 2.68
N ASP A 131 -20.32 -4.75 2.99
CA ASP A 131 -21.46 -5.65 3.17
C ASP A 131 -21.77 -6.46 1.91
N GLN A 132 -21.73 -5.81 0.73
CA GLN A 132 -21.88 -6.47 -0.56
C GLN A 132 -20.78 -7.52 -0.78
N THR A 133 -19.53 -7.18 -0.49
CA THR A 133 -18.39 -8.09 -0.63
C THR A 133 -18.52 -9.31 0.30
N LEU A 134 -18.95 -9.10 1.55
CA LEU A 134 -19.16 -10.18 2.52
C LEU A 134 -20.33 -11.09 2.15
N THR A 135 -21.39 -10.52 1.58
CA THR A 135 -22.55 -11.26 1.06
C THR A 135 -22.14 -12.17 -0.09
N LEU A 136 -21.41 -11.64 -1.07
CA LEU A 136 -20.89 -12.43 -2.21
C LEU A 136 -19.99 -13.57 -1.74
N ARG A 137 -19.10 -13.32 -0.78
CA ARG A 137 -18.26 -14.35 -0.15
C ARG A 137 -19.10 -15.48 0.47
N GLY A 138 -20.24 -15.15 1.09
CA GLY A 138 -21.19 -16.14 1.64
C GLY A 138 -21.79 -17.03 0.56
N GLN A 139 -22.32 -16.41 -0.50
CA GLN A 139 -22.93 -17.10 -1.64
C GLN A 139 -21.95 -18.03 -2.38
N MET A 140 -20.69 -17.59 -2.55
CA MET A 140 -19.64 -18.42 -3.17
C MET A 140 -19.33 -19.68 -2.35
N LYS A 141 -19.36 -19.59 -1.01
CA LYS A 141 -19.16 -20.75 -0.13
C LYS A 141 -20.32 -21.74 -0.18
N GLU A 142 -21.54 -21.25 -0.35
CA GLU A 142 -22.74 -22.10 -0.51
C GLU A 142 -22.77 -22.81 -1.87
N THR A 143 -22.36 -22.11 -2.94
CA THR A 143 -22.33 -22.67 -4.30
C THR A 143 -21.20 -23.70 -4.50
N SER A 144 -20.15 -23.64 -3.69
CA SER A 144 -19.00 -24.56 -3.74
C SER A 144 -19.14 -25.79 -2.83
N ARG A 145 -20.28 -25.95 -2.16
CA ARG A 145 -20.64 -27.12 -1.33
C ARG A 145 -21.64 -28.00 -2.06
#